data_AF-A0AA39QRF0-F1
#
_entry.id   AF-A0AA39QRF0-F1
#
_cell.length_a   1.000
_cell.length_b   1.000
_cell.length_c   1.000
_cell.angle_alpha   90.00
_cell.angle_beta   90.00
_cell.angle_gamma   90.00
#
_symmetry.space_group_name_H-M   'P 1'
#
loop_
_entity.id
_entity.type
_entity.pdbx_description
1 polymer ?
#
loop_
_entity_poly.entity_id
_entity_poly.type
_entity_poly.pdbx_seq_one_letter_code
_entity_poly.pdbx_strand_id
1 'polypeptide(L)'
;MEKPLPRNIGIWLPKVERDDHDWCCGCCIERGFVRGLAVGGEEGIDRGGELVVKDTDGISHAFPIAACYQHPIPEDMYTLLGSDTFVPWDWADLPQYWVVGRRLPNTMFEKVSVFEIPDYNERQWLGKLGLTAEFRSALA
;
A
#
# COMPACT_ATOMS: atom_id res chain seq x y z
N MET A 1 9.23 -1.38 -25.68
CA MET A 1 8.70 -2.76 -25.82
C MET A 1 8.27 -3.20 -24.43
N GLU A 2 7.04 -2.87 -24.07
CA GLU A 2 6.47 -3.22 -22.77
C GLU A 2 5.88 -4.63 -22.86
N LYS A 3 6.39 -5.52 -22.01
CA LYS A 3 5.89 -6.89 -21.87
C LYS A 3 4.55 -6.80 -21.12
N PRO A 4 3.45 -7.37 -21.62
CA PRO A 4 2.18 -7.33 -20.91
C PRO A 4 2.28 -8.20 -19.66
N LEU A 5 1.82 -7.65 -18.52
CA LEU A 5 1.73 -8.40 -17.26
C LEU A 5 0.64 -9.47 -17.35
N PRO A 6 0.83 -10.63 -16.70
CA PRO A 6 -0.09 -11.75 -16.78
C PRO A 6 -1.45 -11.41 -16.13
N ARG A 7 -2.51 -11.74 -16.87
CA ARG A 7 -3.88 -11.88 -16.37
C ARG A 7 -3.91 -12.94 -15.27
N ASN A 8 -4.72 -12.69 -14.23
CA ASN A 8 -5.02 -13.55 -13.07
C ASN A 8 -3.99 -13.57 -11.94
N ILE A 9 -4.10 -12.58 -11.06
CA ILE A 9 -3.89 -12.78 -9.62
C ILE A 9 -5.17 -12.33 -8.94
N GLY A 10 -6.08 -13.27 -8.65
CA GLY A 10 -7.36 -13.04 -7.96
C GLY A 10 -7.19 -12.82 -6.44
N ILE A 11 -6.20 -12.02 -6.06
CA ILE A 11 -5.96 -11.58 -4.68
C ILE A 11 -6.61 -10.21 -4.55
N TRP A 12 -7.30 -9.96 -3.44
CA TRP A 12 -7.96 -8.68 -3.12
C TRP A 12 -6.94 -7.54 -2.95
N LEU A 13 -6.30 -7.18 -4.05
CA LEU A 13 -5.83 -5.84 -4.31
C LEU A 13 -7.07 -4.93 -4.34
N PRO A 14 -6.94 -3.63 -4.05
CA PRO A 14 -7.97 -2.68 -4.45
C PRO A 14 -8.34 -2.96 -5.91
N LYS A 15 -9.63 -3.09 -6.20
CA LYS A 15 -10.15 -3.49 -7.50
C LYS A 15 -9.77 -2.42 -8.53
N VAL A 16 -8.63 -2.60 -9.20
CA VAL A 16 -8.22 -1.76 -10.33
C VAL A 16 -8.85 -2.36 -11.59
N GLU A 17 -10.13 -2.08 -11.79
CA GLU A 17 -10.81 -2.33 -13.06
C GLU A 17 -10.55 -1.15 -13.98
N ARG A 18 -9.83 -1.40 -15.09
CA ARG A 18 -9.69 -0.45 -16.20
C ARG A 18 -11.05 -0.17 -16.83
N ASP A 19 -11.79 0.75 -16.25
CA ASP A 19 -12.79 1.58 -16.89
C ASP A 19 -12.48 3.02 -16.48
N ASP A 20 -12.90 4.00 -17.29
CA ASP A 20 -12.56 5.44 -17.24
C ASP A 20 -12.85 6.17 -15.89
N HIS A 21 -13.10 5.45 -14.79
CA HIS A 21 -13.14 5.90 -13.40
C HIS A 21 -12.58 4.82 -12.45
N ASP A 22 -11.25 4.83 -12.22
CA ASP A 22 -10.56 3.97 -11.24
C ASP A 22 -10.83 4.38 -9.78
N TRP A 23 -12.02 4.10 -9.27
CA TRP A 23 -12.35 4.26 -7.84
C TRP A 23 -11.70 3.16 -6.97
N CYS A 24 -10.92 3.57 -5.97
CA CYS A 24 -10.39 2.69 -4.93
C CYS A 24 -11.16 2.91 -3.62
N CYS A 25 -12.07 2.00 -3.27
CA CYS A 25 -12.67 1.95 -1.93
C CYS A 25 -11.70 1.25 -0.98
N GLY A 26 -11.11 1.97 -0.03
CA GLY A 26 -10.14 1.42 0.93
C GLY A 26 -9.53 2.48 1.85
N CYS A 27 -8.56 2.07 2.67
CA CYS A 27 -7.83 2.97 3.55
C CYS A 27 -6.81 3.79 2.74
N CYS A 28 -6.74 5.09 2.99
CA CYS A 28 -5.77 5.98 2.34
C CYS A 28 -4.92 6.70 3.40
N ILE A 29 -3.61 6.66 3.21
CA ILE A 29 -2.65 7.42 4.00
C ILE A 29 -1.94 8.35 3.03
N GLU A 30 -2.23 9.64 3.12
CA GLU A 30 -1.67 10.60 2.16
C GLU A 30 -0.15 10.75 2.28
N ARG A 31 0.38 10.60 3.50
CA ARG A 31 1.78 10.80 3.83
C ARG A 31 2.29 9.73 4.78
N GLY A 32 2.95 8.71 4.24
CA GLY A 32 3.76 7.77 5.02
C GLY A 32 5.18 7.72 4.47
N PHE A 33 6.16 7.76 5.37
CA PHE A 33 7.57 7.66 5.02
C PHE A 33 7.99 6.20 5.02
N VAL A 34 8.43 5.68 3.88
CA VAL A 34 8.89 4.29 3.73
C VAL A 34 10.41 4.27 3.79
N ARG A 35 10.97 3.33 4.55
CA ARG A 35 12.43 3.12 4.65
C ARG A 35 12.81 1.65 4.74
N GLY A 36 14.08 1.32 4.48
CA GLY A 36 14.59 -0.05 4.56
C GLY A 36 14.31 -0.93 3.34
N LEU A 37 13.56 -0.42 2.35
CA LEU A 37 13.21 -1.16 1.13
C LEU A 37 13.89 -0.61 -0.14
N ALA A 38 14.87 0.29 -0.01
CA ALA A 38 15.53 0.94 -1.15
C ALA A 38 16.47 0.03 -1.94
N VAL A 39 16.94 -1.06 -1.33
CA VAL A 39 17.75 -2.07 -2.02
C VAL A 39 16.82 -3.15 -2.60
N GLY A 40 17.03 -3.50 -3.87
CA GLY A 40 16.28 -4.56 -4.54
C GLY A 40 16.46 -5.92 -3.85
N GLY A 41 15.47 -6.79 -3.98
CA GLY A 41 15.45 -8.10 -3.30
C GLY A 41 16.00 -9.24 -4.15
N GLU A 42 16.43 -10.30 -3.48
CA GLU A 42 16.67 -11.60 -4.10
C GLU A 42 15.36 -12.37 -4.28
N GLU A 43 15.31 -13.30 -5.24
CA GLU A 43 14.08 -14.05 -5.52
C GLU A 43 13.73 -14.99 -4.37
N GLY A 44 12.49 -14.90 -3.89
CA GLY A 44 12.01 -15.73 -2.78
C GLY A 44 12.47 -15.28 -1.39
N ILE A 45 13.10 -14.11 -1.26
CA ILE A 45 13.45 -13.53 0.04
C ILE A 45 12.68 -12.22 0.22
N ASP A 46 11.79 -12.21 1.23
CA ASP A 46 11.07 -11.00 1.60
C ASP A 46 12.04 -9.96 2.17
N ARG A 47 11.82 -8.72 1.77
CA ARG A 47 12.59 -7.59 2.29
C ARG A 47 11.82 -6.90 3.40
N GLY A 48 12.45 -6.76 4.56
CA GLY A 48 11.89 -6.02 5.68
C GLY A 48 12.21 -4.52 5.58
N GLY A 49 11.24 -3.70 5.95
CA GLY A 49 11.41 -2.26 6.10
C GLY A 49 10.46 -1.71 7.14
N GLU A 50 10.32 -0.38 7.16
CA GLU A 50 9.42 0.32 8.06
C GLU A 50 8.62 1.39 7.32
N LEU A 51 7.34 1.48 7.68
CA LEU A 51 6.45 2.58 7.35
C LEU A 51 6.30 3.49 8.57
N VAL A 52 6.67 4.76 8.44
CA VAL A 52 6.46 5.77 9.47
C VAL A 52 5.29 6.67 9.08
N VAL A 53 4.25 6.68 9.91
CA VAL A 53 3.05 7.51 9.72
C VAL A 53 2.89 8.45 10.91
N LYS A 54 2.50 9.69 10.63
CA LYS A 54 2.22 10.68 11.66
C LYS A 54 0.72 10.69 11.94
N ASP A 55 0.32 10.58 13.20
CA ASP A 55 -1.09 10.68 13.60
C ASP A 55 -1.56 12.15 13.66
N THR A 56 -2.83 12.33 14.04
CA THR A 56 -3.47 13.65 14.19
C THR A 56 -2.86 14.50 15.29
N ASP A 57 -2.28 13.89 16.31
CA ASP A 57 -1.58 14.56 17.42
C ASP A 57 -0.13 14.91 17.04
N GLY A 58 0.30 14.47 15.87
CA GLY A 58 1.64 14.72 15.36
C GLY A 58 2.68 13.72 15.85
N ILE A 59 2.27 12.62 16.47
CA ILE A 59 3.15 11.55 16.93
C ILE A 59 3.47 10.63 15.75
N SER A 60 4.74 10.27 15.61
CA SER A 60 5.18 9.34 14.56
C SER A 60 5.11 7.90 15.07
N HIS A 61 4.41 7.06 14.32
CA HIS A 61 4.27 5.63 14.56
C HIS A 61 5.01 4.86 13.47
N ALA A 62 5.78 3.85 13.86
CA ALA A 62 6.52 3.00 12.94
C ALA A 62 5.87 1.62 12.86
N PHE A 63 5.65 1.15 11.63
CA PHE A 63 5.04 -0.14 11.32
C PHE A 63 6.04 -0.97 10.51
N PRO A 64 6.42 -2.15 10.97
CA PRO A 64 7.08 -3.17 10.17
C PRO A 64 6.33 -3.46 8.87
N ILE A 65 7.06 -3.46 7.77
CA ILE A 65 6.52 -3.80 6.44
C ILE A 65 7.43 -4.83 5.76
N ALA A 66 6.83 -5.65 4.89
CA ALA A 66 7.55 -6.62 4.08
C ALA A 66 7.22 -6.42 2.59
N ALA A 67 8.22 -6.48 1.72
CA ALA A 67 8.01 -6.45 0.28
C ALA A 67 8.46 -7.76 -0.37
N CYS A 68 7.48 -8.53 -0.86
CA CYS A 68 7.70 -9.77 -1.61
C CYS A 68 8.20 -9.51 -3.04
N TYR A 69 7.93 -8.32 -3.58
CA TYR A 69 8.40 -7.94 -4.91
C TYR A 69 9.84 -7.43 -4.84
N GLN A 70 10.68 -7.84 -5.80
CA GLN A 70 12.11 -7.51 -5.84
C GLN A 70 12.41 -6.05 -6.18
N HIS A 71 11.41 -5.28 -6.62
CA HIS A 71 11.60 -3.92 -7.07
C HIS A 71 11.93 -3.02 -5.87
N PRO A 72 13.02 -2.24 -5.93
CA PRO A 72 13.38 -1.34 -4.86
C PRO A 72 12.25 -0.32 -4.65
N ILE A 73 11.99 0.00 -3.39
CA ILE A 73 11.10 1.07 -2.96
C ILE A 73 12.01 2.12 -2.33
N PRO A 74 12.35 3.20 -3.06
CA PRO A 74 13.23 4.24 -2.53
C PRO A 74 12.71 4.78 -1.20
N GLU A 75 13.62 5.28 -0.36
CA GLU A 75 13.21 5.91 0.88
C GLU A 75 12.63 7.29 0.58
N ASP A 76 11.33 7.47 0.80
CA ASP A 76 10.63 8.70 0.50
C ASP A 76 9.26 8.76 1.22
N MET A 77 8.62 9.93 1.17
CA MET A 77 7.21 10.04 1.48
C MET A 77 6.36 9.59 0.29
N TYR A 78 5.43 8.68 0.58
CA TYR A 78 4.46 8.15 -0.37
C TYR A 78 3.04 8.37 0.12
N THR A 79 2.12 8.32 -0.84
CA THR A 79 0.72 8.05 -0.58
C THR A 79 0.51 6.55 -0.62
N LEU A 80 -0.22 6.02 0.35
CA LEU A 80 -0.49 4.60 0.50
C LEU A 80 -1.97 4.32 0.37
N LEU A 81 -2.29 3.30 -0.42
CA LEU A 81 -3.65 2.82 -0.64
C LEU A 81 -3.72 1.36 -0.21
N GLY A 82 -4.54 1.07 0.80
CA GLY A 82 -4.77 -0.26 1.34
C GLY A 82 -6.18 -0.75 1.03
N SER A 83 -6.35 -2.07 1.02
CA SER A 83 -7.69 -2.67 1.13
C SER A 83 -8.34 -2.31 2.46
N ASP A 84 -9.66 -2.44 2.56
CA ASP A 84 -10.36 -2.27 3.83
C ASP A 84 -9.72 -3.18 4.91
N THR A 85 -9.29 -2.55 6.01
CA THR A 85 -8.66 -3.26 7.14
C THR A 85 -9.69 -4.03 7.96
N PHE A 86 -10.99 -3.73 7.82
CA PHE A 86 -12.09 -4.44 8.49
C PHE A 86 -12.53 -5.67 7.70
N VAL A 87 -11.62 -6.63 7.55
CA VAL A 87 -11.99 -7.97 7.10
C VAL A 87 -12.63 -8.75 8.25
N PRO A 88 -13.72 -9.51 8.02
CA PRO A 88 -14.27 -10.42 9.03
C PRO A 88 -13.22 -11.43 9.51
N TRP A 89 -13.40 -11.92 10.74
CA TRP A 89 -12.40 -12.70 11.50
C TRP A 89 -11.88 -13.94 10.76
N ASP A 90 -12.69 -14.52 9.86
CA ASP A 90 -12.34 -15.65 9.00
C ASP A 90 -11.28 -15.32 7.93
N TRP A 91 -10.98 -14.05 7.70
CA TRP A 91 -10.01 -13.57 6.70
C TRP A 91 -8.80 -12.84 7.33
N ALA A 92 -8.62 -12.92 8.65
CA ALA A 92 -7.50 -12.27 9.35
C ALA A 92 -6.12 -12.77 8.87
N ASP A 93 -6.06 -14.03 8.43
CA ASP A 93 -4.84 -14.69 7.94
C ASP A 93 -4.49 -14.34 6.50
N LEU A 94 -5.36 -13.63 5.76
CA LEU A 94 -5.04 -13.21 4.41
C LEU A 94 -4.06 -12.02 4.44
N PRO A 95 -2.98 -12.06 3.63
CA PRO A 95 -2.06 -10.94 3.52
C PRO A 95 -2.79 -9.71 2.97
N GLN A 96 -2.73 -8.61 3.71
CA GLN A 96 -3.25 -7.32 3.25
C GLN A 96 -2.13 -6.52 2.60
N TYR A 97 -2.30 -6.23 1.32
CA TYR A 97 -1.34 -5.51 0.52
C TYR A 97 -1.65 -4.02 0.50
N TRP A 98 -0.60 -3.21 0.60
CA TRP A 98 -0.62 -1.77 0.49
C TRP A 98 0.11 -1.35 -0.78
N VAL A 99 -0.56 -0.55 -1.60
CA VAL A 99 0.02 0.06 -2.79
C VAL A 99 0.69 1.37 -2.39
N VAL A 100 1.99 1.48 -2.66
CA VAL A 100 2.72 2.74 -2.52
C VAL A 100 2.79 3.46 -3.84
N GLY A 101 2.58 4.77 -3.80
CA GLY A 101 2.64 5.60 -4.98
C GLY A 101 2.73 7.07 -4.66
N ARG A 102 2.76 7.86 -5.73
CA ARG A 102 2.86 9.32 -5.66
C ARG A 102 1.60 9.93 -6.24
N ARG A 103 1.07 10.92 -5.53
CA ARG A 103 -0.07 11.70 -6.03
C ARG A 103 0.43 12.77 -7.00
N LEU A 104 -0.16 12.78 -8.19
CA LEU A 104 0.09 13.76 -9.24
C LEU A 104 -0.92 14.92 -9.14
N PRO A 105 -0.59 16.12 -9.65
CA PRO A 105 -1.41 17.33 -9.51
C PRO A 105 -2.82 17.23 -10.10
N ASN A 106 -3.02 16.33 -11.05
CA ASN A 106 -4.28 16.09 -11.76
C ASN A 106 -5.09 14.96 -11.14
N THR A 107 -4.98 14.76 -9.83
CA THR A 107 -5.63 13.69 -9.06
C THR A 107 -5.20 12.27 -9.43
N MET A 108 -4.17 12.11 -10.27
CA MET A 108 -3.66 10.79 -10.62
C MET A 108 -2.77 10.21 -9.53
N PHE A 109 -2.75 8.89 -9.42
CA PHE A 109 -1.88 8.17 -8.50
C PHE A 109 -0.93 7.29 -9.31
N GLU A 110 0.36 7.63 -9.27
CA GLU A 110 1.42 6.85 -9.89
C GLU A 110 1.84 5.75 -8.93
N LYS A 111 1.54 4.50 -9.27
CA LYS A 111 1.99 3.34 -8.50
C LYS A 111 3.50 3.19 -8.60
N VAL A 112 4.17 3.11 -7.45
CA VAL A 112 5.60 2.80 -7.34
C VAL A 112 5.80 1.32 -7.07
N SER A 113 5.11 0.75 -6.08
CA SER A 113 5.28 -0.65 -5.67
C SER A 113 4.15 -1.11 -4.74
N VAL A 114 4.30 -2.29 -4.15
CA VAL A 114 3.39 -2.90 -3.17
C VAL A 114 4.21 -3.54 -2.06
N PHE A 115 3.72 -3.41 -0.82
CA PHE A 115 4.23 -4.15 0.34
C PHE A 115 3.07 -4.71 1.16
N GLU A 116 3.37 -5.55 2.14
CA GLU A 116 2.42 -6.08 3.12
C GLU A 116 2.82 -5.68 4.55
N ILE A 117 1.85 -5.73 5.46
CA ILE A 117 2.06 -5.60 6.90
C ILE A 117 1.74 -6.97 7.51
N PRO A 118 2.75 -7.72 7.97
CA PRO A 118 2.55 -9.12 8.37
C PRO A 118 1.70 -9.22 9.63
N ASP A 119 1.93 -8.34 10.62
CA ASP A 119 1.23 -8.39 11.90
C ASP A 119 -0.23 -7.88 11.77
N TYR A 120 -1.16 -8.66 12.31
CA TYR A 120 -2.59 -8.33 12.26
C TYR A 120 -2.95 -7.11 13.12
N ASN A 121 -2.33 -6.96 14.30
CA ASN A 121 -2.62 -5.83 15.18
C ASN A 121 -2.10 -4.52 14.59
N GLU A 122 -0.94 -4.57 13.94
CA GLU A 122 -0.37 -3.44 13.19
C GLU A 122 -1.26 -3.05 12.00
N ARG A 123 -1.81 -4.02 11.25
CA ARG A 123 -2.79 -3.77 10.19
C ARG A 123 -4.03 -3.04 10.72
N GLN A 124 -4.62 -3.54 11.81
CA GLN A 124 -5.78 -2.93 12.45
C GLN A 124 -5.48 -1.51 12.96
N TRP A 125 -4.30 -1.32 13.53
CA TRP A 125 -3.90 -0.03 14.09
C TRP A 125 -3.61 1.00 12.98
N LEU A 126 -2.91 0.61 11.92
CA LEU A 126 -2.69 1.46 10.77
C LEU A 126 -4.01 1.88 10.11
N GLY A 127 -4.97 0.95 10.00
CA GLY A 127 -6.32 1.25 9.56
C GLY A 127 -6.95 2.37 10.38
N LYS A 128 -6.89 2.30 11.71
CA LYS A 128 -7.38 3.36 12.61
C LYS A 128 -6.71 4.71 12.41
N LEU A 129 -5.43 4.74 12.01
CA LEU A 129 -4.73 5.97 11.68
C LEU A 129 -5.15 6.55 10.31
N GLY A 130 -5.56 5.71 9.36
CA GLY A 130 -5.96 6.07 8.00
C GLY A 130 -7.47 6.27 7.78
N LEU A 131 -8.28 6.27 8.84
CA LEU A 131 -9.75 6.17 8.79
C LEU A 131 -10.51 7.45 8.39
N THR A 132 -9.90 8.45 7.74
CA THR A 132 -10.64 9.63 7.28
C THR A 132 -10.20 10.15 5.92
N ALA A 133 -10.33 9.37 4.86
CA ALA A 133 -10.61 9.92 3.53
C ALA A 133 -11.11 8.84 2.57
N GLU A 134 -12.33 9.00 2.05
CA GLU A 134 -12.69 8.40 0.77
C GLU A 134 -11.75 8.98 -0.29
N PHE A 135 -10.83 8.17 -0.82
CA PHE A 135 -9.90 8.62 -1.85
C PHE A 135 -10.52 8.45 -3.24
N ARG A 136 -10.79 9.57 -3.92
CA ARG A 136 -11.20 9.61 -5.33
C ARG A 136 -10.01 10.07 -6.17
N SER A 137 -9.45 9.17 -6.96
CA SER A 137 -8.33 9.47 -7.88
C SER A 137 -8.50 8.67 -9.16
N ALA A 138 -8.41 9.31 -10.33
CA ALA A 138 -8.31 8.60 -11.61
C ALA A 138 -6.85 8.15 -11.82
N LEU A 139 -6.55 6.90 -12.14
CA LEU A 139 -5.16 6.45 -12.38
C LEU A 139 -4.67 6.91 -13.78
N ALA A 140 -3.35 6.98 -13.94
CA ALA A 140 -2.67 7.33 -15.20
C ALA A 140 -1.99 6.11 -15.82
#